data_AF-A0A4Q7NWH4-F1
#
_entry.id   AF-A0A4Q7NWH4-F1
#
_cell.length_a   1.000
_cell.length_b   1.000
_cell.length_c   1.000
_cell.angle_alpha   90.00
_cell.angle_beta   90.00
_cell.angle_gamma   90.00
#
_symmetry.space_group_name_H-M   'P 1'
#
loop_
_entity.id
_entity.type
_entity.pdbx_description
1 polymer ?
#
loop_
_entity_poly.entity_id
_entity_poly.type
_entity_poly.pdbx_seq_one_letter_code
_entity_poly.pdbx_strand_id
1 'polypeptide(L)'
;MCAPVRTPYGAAMASNSSARHFALLGGYSKSGAFELAEDTLVVTAVGGVSLDLTSATLPPVSTITKISLVGGMSVRVPAGVRVEVEGFALPLITKQSAPSGDGPLVRLRCYGALGGVSVRQG
;
A
#
# COMPACT_ATOMS: atom_id res chain seq x y z
N MET A 1 8.96 -26.42 -25.37
CA MET A 1 8.91 -26.96 -23.99
C MET A 1 9.02 -25.79 -23.02
N CYS A 2 7.90 -25.37 -22.42
CA CYS A 2 7.84 -24.17 -21.59
C CYS A 2 7.76 -24.61 -20.12
N ALA A 3 8.70 -24.13 -19.30
CA ALA A 3 8.70 -24.34 -17.85
C ALA A 3 7.64 -23.47 -17.18
N PRO A 4 7.22 -23.84 -15.96
CA PRO A 4 6.99 -22.83 -14.95
C PRO A 4 8.04 -23.01 -13.85
N VAL A 5 8.93 -22.02 -13.73
CA VAL A 5 9.83 -21.91 -12.59
C VAL A 5 8.97 -21.74 -11.34
N ARG A 6 9.08 -22.70 -10.42
CA ARG A 6 8.48 -22.61 -9.09
C ARG A 6 9.29 -21.60 -8.29
N THR A 7 8.67 -20.53 -7.80
CA THR A 7 9.27 -19.64 -6.81
C THR A 7 8.72 -19.97 -5.43
N PRO A 8 9.52 -20.56 -4.50
CA PRO A 8 9.15 -20.68 -3.10
C PRO A 8 9.86 -19.59 -2.29
N TYR A 9 9.11 -18.61 -1.77
CA TYR A 9 9.52 -17.75 -0.65
C TYR A 9 8.22 -17.14 -0.08
N GLY A 10 7.51 -17.80 0.84
CA GLY A 10 7.86 -17.94 2.27
C GLY A 10 7.64 -16.58 2.95
N ALA A 11 6.59 -16.30 3.73
CA ALA A 11 5.65 -17.15 4.47
C ALA A 11 4.27 -16.48 4.53
N ALA A 12 3.23 -17.31 4.64
CA ALA A 12 1.87 -16.95 5.01
C ALA A 12 1.74 -16.87 6.53
N MET A 13 1.00 -15.88 7.05
CA MET A 13 0.15 -16.00 8.25
C MET A 13 -0.62 -14.70 8.46
N ALA A 14 -1.91 -14.72 8.11
CA ALA A 14 -3.05 -14.10 8.79
C ALA A 14 -4.27 -14.36 7.88
N SER A 15 -5.30 -14.99 8.44
CA SER A 15 -6.48 -15.49 7.74
C SER A 15 -7.50 -14.36 7.51
N ASN A 16 -7.39 -13.65 6.38
CA ASN A 16 -8.45 -13.05 5.55
C ASN A 16 -7.76 -12.48 4.29
N SER A 17 -8.38 -12.51 3.09
CA SER A 17 -7.75 -12.29 1.76
C SER A 17 -6.53 -11.34 1.75
N SER A 18 -5.33 -11.91 1.88
CA SER A 18 -4.07 -11.17 2.09
C SER A 18 -3.20 -11.20 0.83
N ALA A 19 -2.84 -10.03 0.29
CA ALA A 19 -1.94 -9.91 -0.86
C ALA A 19 -0.52 -9.54 -0.40
N ARG A 20 0.50 -10.31 -0.78
CA ARG A 20 1.91 -10.07 -0.41
C ARG A 20 2.78 -9.95 -1.66
N HIS A 21 3.50 -8.84 -1.81
CA HIS A 21 4.36 -8.56 -2.95
C HIS A 21 5.79 -8.26 -2.49
N PHE A 22 6.77 -8.97 -3.06
CA PHE A 22 8.19 -8.79 -2.77
C PHE A 22 8.94 -8.44 -4.06
N ALA A 23 9.65 -7.31 -4.10
CA ALA A 23 10.44 -6.92 -5.26
C ALA A 23 11.71 -6.16 -4.84
N LEU A 24 12.89 -6.62 -5.24
CA LEU A 24 14.15 -5.93 -4.90
C LEU A 24 14.25 -4.57 -5.61
N LEU A 25 13.85 -4.52 -6.89
CA LEU A 25 13.78 -3.31 -7.70
C LEU A 25 12.38 -3.20 -8.29
N GLY A 26 11.72 -2.07 -8.06
CA GLY A 26 10.34 -1.83 -8.52
C GLY A 26 9.35 -1.65 -7.37
N GLY A 27 8.06 -1.63 -7.71
CA GLY A 27 6.99 -1.25 -6.80
C GLY A 27 5.69 -1.98 -7.07
N TYR A 28 4.71 -1.74 -6.22
CA TYR A 28 3.35 -2.22 -6.40
C TYR A 28 2.48 -1.09 -6.95
N SER A 29 1.96 -1.24 -8.17
CA SER A 29 1.07 -0.27 -8.79
C SER A 29 -0.25 -0.91 -9.21
N LYS A 30 -1.36 -0.29 -8.82
CA LYS A 30 -2.70 -0.65 -9.28
C LYS A 30 -3.54 0.62 -9.49
N SER A 31 -4.32 0.61 -10.57
CA SER A 31 -5.25 1.68 -10.94
C SER A 31 -6.45 1.08 -11.67
N GLY A 32 -7.58 1.78 -11.64
CA GLY A 32 -8.85 1.36 -12.28
C GLY A 32 -9.78 0.58 -11.35
N ALA A 33 -10.69 -0.19 -11.94
CA ALA A 33 -11.63 -1.03 -11.20
C ALA A 33 -10.93 -2.32 -10.73
N PHE A 34 -10.48 -2.33 -9.49
CA PHE A 34 -9.95 -3.51 -8.83
C PHE A 34 -10.51 -3.64 -7.42
N GLU A 35 -10.51 -4.85 -6.90
CA GLU A 35 -10.88 -5.14 -5.51
C GLU A 35 -9.65 -4.97 -4.62
N LEU A 36 -9.75 -4.08 -3.63
CA LEU A 36 -8.66 -3.89 -2.67
C LEU A 36 -8.70 -5.01 -1.63
N ALA A 37 -7.58 -5.70 -1.45
CA ALA A 37 -7.44 -6.68 -0.37
C ALA A 37 -7.49 -6.00 0.99
N GLU A 38 -8.13 -6.65 1.97
CA GLU A 38 -8.21 -6.15 3.34
C GLU A 38 -6.82 -5.97 3.98
N ASP A 39 -5.87 -6.84 3.62
CA ASP A 39 -4.48 -6.76 4.06
C ASP A 39 -3.54 -6.87 2.86
N THR A 40 -2.76 -5.82 2.62
CA THR A 40 -1.75 -5.78 1.55
C THR A 40 -0.39 -5.48 2.14
N LEU A 41 0.59 -6.37 1.95
CA LEU A 41 1.98 -6.16 2.35
C LEU A 41 2.88 -6.07 1.12
N VAL A 42 3.60 -4.96 0.98
CA VAL A 42 4.55 -4.73 -0.11
C VAL A 42 5.94 -4.49 0.47
N VAL A 43 6.89 -5.34 0.13
CA VAL A 43 8.28 -5.21 0.59
C VAL A 43 9.19 -5.00 -0.61
N THR A 44 9.89 -3.86 -0.66
CA THR A 44 10.79 -3.53 -1.76
C THR A 44 12.10 -2.91 -1.31
N ALA A 45 13.22 -3.18 -1.99
CA ALA A 45 14.47 -2.49 -1.62
C ALA A 45 14.48 -1.07 -2.23
N VAL A 46 14.20 -0.97 -3.53
CA VAL A 46 14.12 0.31 -4.25
C VAL A 46 12.82 0.40 -5.05
N GLY A 47 11.95 1.35 -4.69
CA GLY A 47 10.68 1.61 -5.35
C GLY A 47 9.55 1.88 -4.36
N GLY A 48 8.33 2.04 -4.86
CA GLY A 48 7.21 2.54 -4.06
C GLY A 48 5.90 1.79 -4.27
N VAL A 49 4.86 2.28 -3.61
CA VAL A 49 3.48 1.82 -3.81
C VAL A 49 2.68 2.94 -4.46
N SER A 50 1.98 2.66 -5.55
CA SER A 50 1.11 3.61 -6.24
C SER A 50 -0.29 3.01 -6.39
N LEU A 51 -1.24 3.52 -5.62
CA LEU A 51 -2.60 2.99 -5.60
C LEU A 51 -3.60 4.08 -5.94
N ASP A 52 -4.47 3.80 -6.90
CA ASP A 52 -5.62 4.64 -7.19
C ASP A 52 -6.90 3.93 -6.74
N LEU A 53 -7.43 4.37 -5.60
CA LEU A 53 -8.64 3.81 -4.99
C LEU A 53 -9.92 4.51 -5.46
N THR A 54 -9.82 5.52 -6.34
CA THR A 54 -10.98 6.31 -6.80
C THR A 54 -12.03 5.45 -7.51
N SER A 55 -11.58 4.43 -8.26
CA SER A 55 -12.45 3.47 -8.95
C SER A 55 -12.39 2.06 -8.35
N ALA A 56 -11.68 1.88 -7.23
CA ALA A 56 -11.53 0.58 -6.59
C ALA A 56 -12.72 0.29 -5.66
N THR A 57 -13.08 -0.98 -5.53
CA THR A 57 -14.02 -1.43 -4.50
C THR A 57 -13.27 -1.55 -3.18
N LEU A 58 -13.65 -0.74 -2.20
CA LEU A 58 -13.02 -0.68 -0.88
C LEU A 58 -13.81 -1.53 0.13
N PRO A 59 -13.16 -2.49 0.82
CA PRO A 59 -13.76 -3.13 1.97
C PRO A 59 -13.89 -2.14 3.13
N PRO A 60 -14.72 -2.43 4.16
CA PRO A 60 -14.99 -1.50 5.27
C PRO A 60 -13.72 -1.07 6.01
N VAL A 61 -12.72 -1.96 6.08
CA VAL A 61 -11.39 -1.68 6.61
C VAL A 61 -10.36 -2.30 5.67
N SER A 62 -9.34 -1.54 5.28
CA SER A 62 -8.19 -2.00 4.48
C SER A 62 -6.89 -1.57 5.14
N THR A 63 -5.89 -2.43 5.15
CA THR A 63 -4.55 -2.13 5.67
C THR A 63 -3.52 -2.40 4.59
N ILE A 64 -2.76 -1.36 4.23
CA ILE A 64 -1.68 -1.42 3.26
C ILE A 64 -0.38 -1.12 3.99
N THR A 65 0.45 -2.15 4.15
CA THR A 65 1.77 -2.05 4.75
C THR A 65 2.84 -2.07 3.66
N LYS A 66 3.65 -1.02 3.58
CA LYS A 66 4.83 -0.93 2.74
C LYS A 66 6.07 -0.91 3.60
N ILE A 67 7.04 -1.76 3.28
CA ILE A 67 8.38 -1.74 3.85
C ILE A 67 9.36 -1.53 2.70
N SER A 68 10.08 -0.42 2.69
CA SER A 68 11.15 -0.24 1.70
C SER A 68 12.40 0.43 2.22
N LEU A 69 13.53 0.23 1.55
CA LEU A 69 14.74 0.97 1.89
C LEU A 69 14.69 2.36 1.28
N VAL A 70 14.42 2.44 -0.03
CA VAL A 70 14.33 3.70 -0.79
C VAL A 70 13.03 3.73 -1.60
N GLY A 71 12.16 4.69 -1.32
CA GLY A 71 10.95 4.96 -2.08
C GLY A 71 9.70 5.27 -1.24
N GLY A 72 8.69 5.83 -1.89
CA GLY A 72 7.48 6.38 -1.24
C GLY A 72 6.22 5.54 -1.41
N MET A 73 5.11 6.05 -0.87
CA MET A 73 3.78 5.53 -1.11
C MET A 73 2.86 6.66 -1.58
N SER A 74 2.22 6.50 -2.72
CA SER A 74 1.24 7.41 -3.29
C SER A 74 -0.11 6.73 -3.34
N VAL A 75 -1.10 7.27 -2.64
CA VAL A 75 -2.46 6.73 -2.63
C VAL A 75 -3.44 7.83 -2.99
N ARG A 76 -4.29 7.57 -3.98
CA ARG A 76 -5.43 8.41 -4.31
C ARG A 76 -6.70 7.78 -3.76
N VAL A 77 -7.50 8.55 -3.01
CA VAL A 77 -8.74 8.07 -2.40
C VAL A 77 -9.93 8.91 -2.86
N PRO A 78 -11.13 8.30 -3.02
CA PRO A 78 -12.35 9.04 -3.31
C PRO A 78 -12.80 9.85 -2.09
N ALA A 79 -13.61 10.88 -2.32
CA ALA A 79 -14.16 11.69 -1.24
C ALA A 79 -15.01 10.86 -0.25
N GLY A 80 -14.89 11.17 1.05
CA GLY A 80 -15.63 10.50 2.12
C GLY A 80 -14.95 9.26 2.71
N VAL A 81 -13.81 8.82 2.15
CA VAL A 81 -12.99 7.74 2.73
C VAL A 81 -12.13 8.26 3.88
N ARG A 82 -11.99 7.45 4.94
CA ARG A 82 -11.07 7.71 6.04
C ARG A 82 -9.72 7.11 5.73
N VAL A 83 -8.64 7.89 5.90
CA VAL A 83 -7.28 7.38 5.72
C VAL A 83 -6.47 7.59 6.98
N GLU A 84 -5.97 6.51 7.55
CA GLU A 84 -5.02 6.55 8.67
C GLU A 84 -3.62 6.30 8.13
N VAL A 85 -2.70 7.25 8.28
CA VAL A 85 -1.31 7.05 7.88
C VAL A 85 -0.47 6.77 9.12
N GLU A 86 0.21 5.64 9.12
CA GLU A 86 1.15 5.21 10.15
C GLU A 86 2.49 4.95 9.46
N GLY A 87 3.62 5.37 10.03
CA GLY A 87 4.88 5.11 9.37
C GLY A 87 6.06 5.89 9.89
N PHE A 88 7.24 5.33 9.65
CA PHE A 88 8.51 5.91 10.03
C PHE A 88 9.36 6.04 8.77
N ALA A 89 9.63 7.28 8.35
CA ALA A 89 10.60 7.63 7.32
C ALA A 89 11.47 8.77 7.83
N LEU A 90 12.79 8.63 7.70
CA LEU A 90 13.75 9.67 8.07
C LEU A 90 14.09 10.50 6.81
N PRO A 91 14.12 11.84 6.84
CA PRO A 91 13.89 12.75 7.97
C PRO A 91 12.41 13.17 8.13
N LEU A 92 12.07 13.48 9.38
CA LEU A 92 10.76 13.63 10.02
C LEU A 92 9.84 14.77 9.49
N ILE A 93 9.50 14.82 8.20
CA ILE A 93 8.43 15.71 7.70
C ILE A 93 7.37 14.90 6.98
N THR A 94 6.60 14.13 7.73
CA THR A 94 5.40 13.48 7.20
C THR A 94 4.22 14.42 7.42
N LYS A 95 3.88 15.25 6.41
CA LYS A 95 2.60 15.95 6.38
C LYS A 95 1.49 14.92 6.13
N GLN A 96 1.01 14.31 7.20
CA GLN A 96 -0.12 13.39 7.20
C GLN A 96 -1.40 14.21 7.13
N SER A 97 -1.79 14.64 5.93
CA SER A 97 -3.18 15.03 5.71
C SER A 97 -3.95 13.74 5.49
N ALA A 98 -4.37 13.12 6.59
CA ALA A 98 -5.33 12.04 6.60
C ALA A 98 -6.71 12.63 6.22
N PRO A 99 -7.27 12.36 5.04
CA PRO A 99 -8.68 12.68 4.80
C PRO A 99 -9.55 11.96 5.83
N SER A 100 -10.37 12.75 6.54
CA SER A 100 -11.29 12.29 7.58
C SER A 100 -12.72 12.32 7.02
N GLY A 101 -13.20 11.18 6.52
CA GLY A 101 -14.61 10.99 6.14
C GLY A 101 -15.38 10.13 7.14
N ASP A 102 -16.60 9.69 6.79
CA ASP A 102 -17.37 8.68 7.54
C ASP A 102 -17.43 7.32 6.82
N GLY A 103 -16.75 7.20 5.68
CA GLY A 103 -16.72 6.00 4.84
C GLY A 103 -15.67 4.95 5.26
N PRO A 104 -15.35 4.02 4.34
CA PRO A 104 -14.38 2.95 4.54
C PRO A 104 -13.04 3.46 5.10
N LEU A 105 -12.42 2.68 5.98
CA LEU A 105 -11.15 3.03 6.63
C LEU A 105 -9.96 2.39 5.89
N VAL A 106 -9.03 3.21 5.42
CA VAL A 106 -7.80 2.76 4.76
C VAL A 106 -6.59 3.12 5.63
N ARG A 107 -5.99 2.09 6.23
CA ARG A 107 -4.75 2.19 7.01
C ARG A 107 -3.55 2.06 6.10
N LEU A 108 -2.67 3.03 6.17
CA LEU A 108 -1.49 3.19 5.33
C LEU A 108 -0.26 3.12 6.22
N ARG A 109 0.34 1.95 6.33
CA ARG A 109 1.56 1.68 7.08
C ARG A 109 2.78 1.80 6.18
N CYS A 110 3.69 2.73 6.44
CA CYS A 110 4.87 2.95 5.62
C CYS A 110 6.15 2.97 6.45
N TYR A 111 7.00 1.97 6.27
CA TYR A 111 8.32 1.88 6.89
C TYR A 111 9.38 2.06 5.81
N GLY A 112 10.25 3.05 5.99
CA GLY A 112 11.18 3.55 4.98
C GLY A 112 12.47 4.07 5.59
N ALA A 113 13.64 3.75 5.03
CA ALA A 113 14.84 4.51 5.39
C ALA A 113 14.83 5.88 4.69
N LEU A 114 14.48 5.90 3.40
CA LEU A 114 14.38 7.11 2.58
C LEU A 114 13.08 7.11 1.74
N GLY A 115 12.19 8.08 1.94
CA GLY A 115 10.94 8.19 1.17
C GLY A 115 9.87 9.03 1.85
N GLY A 116 8.70 9.14 1.23
CA GLY A 116 7.56 9.89 1.77
C GLY A 116 6.22 9.24 1.43
N VAL A 117 5.17 9.63 2.16
CA VAL A 117 3.79 9.21 1.89
C VAL A 117 3.02 10.41 1.33
N SER A 118 2.40 10.23 0.16
CA SER A 118 1.52 11.21 -0.46
C SER A 118 0.12 10.62 -0.53
N VAL A 119 -0.82 11.30 0.11
CA VAL A 119 -2.24 10.98 0.00
C VAL A 119 -2.91 12.12 -0.76
N ARG A 120 -3.68 11.78 -1.79
CA ARG A 120 -4.46 12.75 -2.56
C ARG A 120 -5.93 12.35 -2.53
N GLN A 121 -6.78 13.31 -2.23
CA GLN A 121 -8.22 13.15 -2.38
C GLN A 121 -8.60 13.53 -3.81
N GLY A 122 -9.41 12.69 -4.45
CA GLY A 122 -9.86 12.82 -5.84
C GLY A 122 -11.36 12.93 -5.98
#